data_AF-A0A7Y2AIB0-F1
#
_entry.id   AF-A0A7Y2AIB0-F1
#
_cell.length_a   1.000
_cell.length_b   1.000
_cell.length_c   1.000
_cell.angle_alpha   90.00
_cell.angle_beta   90.00
_cell.angle_gamma   90.00
#
_symmetry.space_group_name_H-M   'P 1'
#
loop_
_entity.id
_entity.type
_entity.pdbx_description
1 polymer ?
#
loop_
_entity_poly.entity_id
_entity_poly.type
_entity_poly.pdbx_seq_one_letter_code
_entity_poly.pdbx_strand_id
1 'polypeptide(L)'
;MTYDYQPDLPTNPTDALILLGSGPEPHVDPVMHGFLHENYLALKSQCENGGLLSYVSLGATIPWLYRLEFRTRGFVRTNSGVVRSHERHIVALRFGADFLRTADRFAMSRLVEPSGNAFHPNISPSGGICLEIYPGETLIEICQSLHDLFRWRLRQYDERDALNPDACAWGRENIQQPIDDRPLFGRSVAIDWQPTGDSNEC
;
A
#
# COMPACT_ATOMS: atom_id res chain seq x y z
N MET A 1 24.91 9.44 14.11
CA MET A 1 24.81 7.99 13.95
C MET A 1 24.13 7.75 12.62
N THR A 2 24.84 7.25 11.62
CA THR A 2 24.22 6.70 10.41
C THR A 2 23.52 5.42 10.83
N TYR A 3 22.19 5.39 10.74
CA TYR A 3 21.46 4.12 10.87
C TYR A 3 21.82 3.31 9.62
N ASP A 4 22.62 2.27 9.78
CA ASP A 4 22.86 1.34 8.67
C ASP A 4 21.59 0.54 8.39
N TYR A 5 21.28 0.34 7.12
CA TYR A 5 20.19 -0.53 6.69
C TYR A 5 20.40 -1.94 7.25
N GLN A 6 19.39 -2.45 7.96
CA GLN A 6 19.34 -3.83 8.42
C GLN A 6 18.17 -4.51 7.74
N PRO A 7 18.42 -5.49 6.86
CA PRO A 7 17.34 -6.19 6.19
C PRO A 7 16.53 -7.00 7.19
N ASP A 8 15.21 -7.03 7.00
CA ASP A 8 14.36 -7.88 7.79
C ASP A 8 14.53 -9.34 7.34
N LEU A 9 14.59 -10.28 8.28
CA LEU A 9 14.65 -11.70 7.92
C LEU A 9 13.31 -12.15 7.33
N PRO A 10 13.29 -12.84 6.17
CA PRO A 10 12.08 -13.48 5.67
C PRO A 10 11.52 -14.44 6.73
N THR A 11 10.25 -14.28 7.10
CA THR A 11 9.64 -15.01 8.21
C THR A 11 8.53 -15.98 7.78
N ASN A 12 8.06 -15.88 6.54
CA ASN A 12 6.91 -16.66 6.08
C ASN A 12 7.01 -17.04 4.58
N PRO A 13 6.18 -17.99 4.11
CA PRO A 13 6.19 -18.43 2.71
C PRO A 13 5.88 -17.30 1.70
N THR A 14 5.10 -16.30 2.08
CA THR A 14 4.79 -15.15 1.21
C THR A 14 6.04 -14.33 0.93
N ASP A 15 6.95 -14.16 1.89
CA ASP A 15 8.24 -13.48 1.67
C ASP A 15 9.08 -14.20 0.60
N ALA A 16 9.13 -15.54 0.66
CA ALA A 16 9.85 -16.35 -0.32
C ALA A 16 9.25 -16.25 -1.73
N LEU A 17 7.92 -16.22 -1.83
CA LEU A 17 7.22 -16.01 -3.11
C LEU A 17 7.53 -14.62 -3.70
N ILE A 18 7.54 -13.58 -2.86
CA ILE A 18 7.86 -12.22 -3.29
C ILE A 18 9.30 -12.15 -3.79
N LEU A 19 10.27 -12.69 -3.03
CA LEU A 19 11.68 -12.72 -3.44
C LEU A 19 11.87 -13.43 -4.79
N LEU A 20 11.27 -14.62 -4.95
CA LEU A 20 11.38 -15.39 -6.18
C LEU A 20 10.77 -14.66 -7.39
N GLY A 21 9.66 -13.93 -7.18
CA GLY A 21 8.95 -13.21 -8.24
C GLY A 21 9.50 -11.82 -8.59
N SER A 22 10.42 -11.27 -7.79
CA SER A 22 10.83 -9.86 -7.91
C SER A 22 12.12 -9.64 -8.72
N GLY A 23 12.83 -10.72 -9.06
CA GLY A 23 14.13 -10.65 -9.75
C GLY A 23 15.28 -10.30 -8.80
N PRO A 24 16.49 -10.09 -9.32
CA PRO A 24 17.66 -9.76 -8.51
C PRO A 24 17.59 -8.34 -7.97
N GLU A 25 18.32 -8.11 -6.88
CA GLU A 25 18.56 -6.78 -6.33
C GLU A 25 19.20 -5.86 -7.38
N PRO A 26 18.64 -4.64 -7.62
CA PRO A 26 19.16 -3.75 -8.62
C PRO A 26 20.49 -3.14 -8.19
N HIS A 27 21.39 -2.97 -9.16
CA HIS A 27 22.54 -2.08 -8.99
C HIS A 27 22.08 -0.64 -9.17
N VAL A 28 22.29 0.20 -8.16
CA VAL A 28 21.81 1.59 -8.11
C VAL A 28 22.96 2.57 -7.94
N ASP A 29 22.78 3.80 -8.44
CA ASP A 29 23.72 4.88 -8.20
C ASP A 29 23.60 5.44 -6.75
N PRO A 30 24.55 6.27 -6.29
CA PRO A 30 24.50 6.82 -4.92
C PRO A 30 23.27 7.66 -4.60
N VAL A 31 22.67 8.32 -5.60
CA VAL A 31 21.47 9.16 -5.41
C VAL A 31 20.27 8.26 -5.16
N MET A 32 20.08 7.23 -6.00
CA MET A 32 19.02 6.25 -5.82
C MET A 32 19.21 5.43 -4.53
N HIS A 33 20.45 5.09 -4.17
CA HIS A 33 20.74 4.47 -2.87
C HIS A 33 20.30 5.35 -1.70
N GLY A 34 20.66 6.65 -1.72
CA GLY A 34 20.25 7.61 -0.70
C GLY A 34 18.73 7.72 -0.59
N PHE A 35 18.05 7.84 -1.74
CA PHE A 35 16.59 7.89 -1.82
C PHE A 35 15.93 6.66 -1.18
N LEU A 36 16.35 5.45 -1.54
CA LEU A 36 15.79 4.21 -0.98
C LEU A 36 15.99 4.15 0.53
N HIS A 37 17.18 4.52 0.99
CA HIS A 37 17.53 4.49 2.41
C HIS A 37 16.70 5.48 3.24
N GLU A 38 16.57 6.73 2.78
CA GLU A 38 15.75 7.75 3.44
C GLU A 38 14.28 7.33 3.50
N ASN A 39 13.75 6.76 2.41
CA ASN A 39 12.37 6.27 2.36
C ASN A 39 12.13 5.09 3.31
N TYR A 40 13.09 4.17 3.44
CA TYR A 40 13.03 3.09 4.43
C TYR A 40 12.95 3.64 5.86
N LEU A 41 13.83 4.57 6.22
CA LEU A 41 13.84 5.18 7.56
C LEU A 41 12.55 5.95 7.84
N ALA A 42 12.02 6.68 6.85
CA ALA A 42 10.78 7.40 6.96
C ALA A 42 9.59 6.44 7.19
N LEU A 43 9.48 5.36 6.39
CA LEU A 43 8.43 4.36 6.57
C LEU A 43 8.54 3.69 7.95
N LYS A 44 9.76 3.33 8.37
CA LYS A 44 10.03 2.76 9.69
C LYS A 44 9.47 3.65 10.80
N SER A 45 9.83 4.93 10.79
CA SER A 45 9.38 5.90 11.78
C SER A 45 7.85 6.08 11.78
N GLN A 46 7.20 6.11 10.61
CA GLN A 46 5.74 6.21 10.54
C GLN A 46 5.03 4.99 11.14
N CYS A 47 5.57 3.79 10.92
CA CYS A 47 5.01 2.54 11.41
C CYS A 47 5.20 2.33 12.93
N GLU A 48 6.12 3.04 13.59
CA GLU A 48 6.36 2.93 15.05
C GLU A 48 5.12 3.25 15.89
N ASN A 49 4.25 4.14 15.38
CA ASN A 49 3.02 4.55 16.08
C ASN A 49 1.83 3.60 15.79
N GLY A 50 2.07 2.49 15.11
CA GLY A 50 1.05 1.55 14.66
C GLY A 50 0.22 2.10 13.49
N GLY A 51 -0.93 1.46 13.25
CA GLY A 51 -1.84 1.81 12.17
C GLY A 51 -2.34 0.57 11.43
N LEU A 52 -2.68 0.76 10.16
CA LEU A 52 -3.16 -0.30 9.27
C LEU A 52 -2.06 -0.91 8.41
N LEU A 53 -0.84 -0.36 8.40
CA LEU A 53 0.28 -0.88 7.63
C LEU A 53 1.28 -1.59 8.53
N SER A 54 1.68 -2.78 8.13
CA SER A 54 2.95 -3.39 8.53
C SER A 54 3.78 -3.72 7.30
N TYR A 55 5.10 -3.82 7.45
CA TYR A 55 5.98 -4.10 6.32
C TYR A 55 7.15 -5.00 6.71
N VAL A 56 7.80 -5.57 5.70
CA VAL A 56 9.09 -6.25 5.77
C VAL A 56 9.92 -5.77 4.59
N SER A 57 11.13 -5.29 4.84
CA SER A 57 12.11 -4.96 3.80
C SER A 57 12.93 -6.20 3.46
N LEU A 58 12.83 -6.65 2.21
CA LEU A 58 13.33 -7.94 1.73
C LEU A 58 14.62 -7.82 0.91
N GLY A 59 15.13 -6.61 0.68
CA GLY A 59 16.41 -6.45 -0.02
C GLY A 59 17.58 -6.86 0.86
N ALA A 60 18.62 -7.45 0.28
CA ALA A 60 19.77 -7.95 1.02
C ALA A 60 20.73 -6.84 1.45
N THR A 61 21.00 -5.86 0.58
CA THR A 61 21.96 -4.78 0.84
C THR A 61 21.35 -3.38 0.77
N ILE A 62 20.26 -3.22 0.02
CA ILE A 62 19.49 -1.97 -0.07
C ILE A 62 17.99 -2.24 0.10
N PRO A 63 17.20 -1.28 0.61
CA PRO A 63 15.77 -1.47 0.83
C PRO A 63 14.97 -1.23 -0.47
N TRP A 64 15.17 -2.10 -1.47
CA TRP A 64 14.56 -1.97 -2.80
C TRP A 64 13.25 -2.76 -2.96
N LEU A 65 12.99 -3.74 -2.09
CA LEU A 65 11.88 -4.68 -2.17
C LEU A 65 11.17 -4.79 -0.83
N TYR A 66 9.84 -4.74 -0.85
CA TYR A 66 9.00 -4.74 0.33
C TYR A 66 7.84 -5.71 0.20
N ARG A 67 7.54 -6.40 1.30
CA ARG A 67 6.19 -6.91 1.55
C ARG A 67 5.44 -5.89 2.39
N LEU A 68 4.37 -5.34 1.86
CA LEU A 68 3.47 -4.42 2.56
C LEU A 68 2.18 -5.16 2.91
N GLU A 69 1.79 -5.16 4.18
CA GLU A 69 0.54 -5.74 4.64
C GLU A 69 -0.40 -4.65 5.16
N PHE A 70 -1.51 -4.47 4.46
CA PHE A 70 -2.55 -3.51 4.79
C PHE A 70 -3.73 -4.19 5.48
N ARG A 71 -4.18 -3.59 6.59
CA ARG A 71 -5.42 -3.94 7.31
C ARG A 71 -6.61 -3.05 6.96
N THR A 72 -6.48 -2.29 5.88
CA THR A 72 -7.55 -1.49 5.26
C THR A 72 -8.69 -2.41 4.82
N ARG A 73 -9.93 -1.97 5.04
CA ARG A 73 -11.12 -2.65 4.54
C ARG A 73 -11.25 -2.45 3.04
N GLY A 74 -11.36 -3.57 2.33
CA GLY A 74 -11.60 -3.73 0.90
C GLY A 74 -12.70 -4.75 0.64
N PHE A 75 -12.77 -5.25 -0.59
CA PHE A 75 -13.70 -6.32 -0.97
C PHE A 75 -13.01 -7.46 -1.70
N VAL A 76 -13.56 -8.65 -1.52
CA VAL A 76 -13.27 -9.84 -2.33
C VAL A 76 -14.53 -10.38 -2.95
N ARG A 77 -14.41 -11.05 -4.09
CA ARG A 77 -15.47 -11.86 -4.68
C ARG A 77 -15.19 -13.32 -4.35
N THR A 78 -16.11 -13.95 -3.64
CA THR A 78 -16.01 -15.38 -3.29
C THR A 78 -16.25 -16.26 -4.52
N ASN A 79 -15.91 -17.55 -4.45
CA ASN A 79 -16.18 -18.54 -5.51
C ASN A 79 -17.68 -18.65 -5.86
N SER A 80 -18.57 -18.25 -4.96
CA SER A 80 -20.02 -18.19 -5.20
C SER A 80 -20.49 -16.93 -5.94
N GLY A 81 -19.58 -16.03 -6.29
CA GLY A 81 -19.88 -14.73 -6.90
C GLY A 81 -20.27 -13.63 -5.90
N VAL A 82 -20.47 -13.97 -4.61
CA VAL A 82 -20.84 -13.00 -3.57
C VAL A 82 -19.65 -12.11 -3.23
N VAL A 83 -19.89 -10.79 -3.25
CA VAL A 83 -18.94 -9.76 -2.79
C VAL A 83 -18.99 -9.67 -1.26
N ARG A 84 -17.82 -9.72 -0.60
CA ARG A 84 -17.68 -9.66 0.87
C ARG A 84 -16.56 -8.73 1.28
N SER A 85 -16.70 -8.11 2.45
CA SER A 85 -15.63 -7.30 3.05
C SER A 85 -14.39 -8.15 3.33
N HIS A 86 -13.22 -7.55 3.15
CA HIS A 86 -11.93 -8.17 3.42
C HIS A 86 -10.98 -7.13 4.02
N GLU A 87 -10.17 -7.50 5.01
CA GLU A 87 -9.33 -6.54 5.75
C GLU A 87 -7.85 -6.93 5.76
N ARG A 88 -7.37 -7.70 4.77
CA ARG A 88 -5.95 -8.05 4.70
C ARG A 88 -5.45 -8.09 3.26
N HIS A 89 -4.59 -7.15 2.91
CA HIS A 89 -4.03 -7.06 1.57
C HIS A 89 -2.51 -7.10 1.65
N ILE A 90 -1.88 -8.05 0.98
CA ILE A 90 -0.42 -8.11 0.87
C ILE A 90 0.00 -7.63 -0.51
N VAL A 91 0.85 -6.61 -0.55
CA VAL A 91 1.43 -6.06 -1.77
C VAL A 91 2.94 -6.30 -1.77
N ALA A 92 3.45 -6.83 -2.88
CA ALA A 92 4.86 -6.74 -3.22
C ALA A 92 5.10 -5.39 -3.88
N LEU A 93 6.02 -4.59 -3.34
CA LEU A 93 6.45 -3.33 -3.92
C LEU A 93 7.96 -3.35 -4.12
N ARG A 94 8.42 -3.02 -5.33
CA ARG A 94 9.84 -2.92 -5.65
C ARG A 94 10.19 -1.65 -6.38
N PHE A 95 11.41 -1.19 -6.21
CA PHE A 95 12.00 -0.07 -6.92
C PHE A 95 13.07 -0.57 -7.90
N GLY A 96 12.95 -0.17 -9.17
CA GLY A 96 13.98 -0.43 -10.18
C GLY A 96 15.14 0.57 -10.08
N ALA A 97 16.27 0.27 -10.71
CA ALA A 97 17.46 1.13 -10.66
C ALA A 97 17.20 2.57 -11.17
N ASP A 98 16.32 2.73 -12.15
CA ASP A 98 16.00 4.00 -12.79
C ASP A 98 14.74 4.69 -12.23
N PHE A 99 14.24 4.29 -11.05
CA PHE A 99 12.95 4.76 -10.53
C PHE A 99 12.82 6.29 -10.47
N LEU A 100 13.92 7.01 -10.18
CA LEU A 100 13.91 8.48 -10.14
C LEU A 100 13.69 9.14 -11.51
N ARG A 101 13.74 8.37 -12.60
CA ARG A 101 13.55 8.84 -13.98
C ARG A 101 12.30 8.22 -14.60
N THR A 102 12.04 6.96 -14.32
CA THR A 102 10.94 6.19 -14.93
C THR A 102 10.23 5.35 -13.88
N ALA A 103 8.91 5.29 -13.97
CA ALA A 103 8.08 4.45 -13.10
C ALA A 103 7.12 3.63 -13.96
N ASP A 104 7.21 2.30 -13.85
CA ASP A 104 6.24 1.38 -14.42
C ASP A 104 5.42 0.77 -13.30
N ARG A 105 4.17 1.24 -13.18
CA ARG A 105 3.22 0.81 -12.14
C ARG A 105 3.06 -0.71 -12.04
N PHE A 106 3.06 -1.42 -13.17
CA PHE A 106 2.83 -2.86 -13.23
C PHE A 106 4.10 -3.65 -12.94
N ALA A 107 5.27 -3.08 -13.25
CA ALA A 107 6.53 -3.68 -12.89
C ALA A 107 6.87 -3.46 -11.42
N MET A 108 6.40 -2.37 -10.80
CA MET A 108 6.73 -1.98 -9.43
C MET A 108 5.88 -2.65 -8.36
N SER A 109 4.57 -2.84 -8.61
CA SER A 109 3.65 -3.29 -7.57
C SER A 109 2.78 -4.46 -8.00
N ARG A 110 2.52 -5.38 -7.07
CA ARG A 110 1.62 -6.51 -7.28
C ARG A 110 0.89 -6.88 -6.00
N LEU A 111 -0.41 -7.11 -6.10
CA LEU A 111 -1.19 -7.72 -5.04
C LEU A 111 -0.89 -9.23 -4.98
N VAL A 112 -0.38 -9.68 -3.85
CA VAL A 112 -0.04 -11.08 -3.57
C VAL A 112 -1.22 -11.78 -2.90
N GLU A 113 -1.85 -11.12 -1.94
CA GLU A 113 -3.04 -11.62 -1.24
C GLU A 113 -4.08 -10.50 -1.11
N PRO A 114 -5.37 -10.74 -1.34
CA PRO A 114 -5.99 -11.98 -1.85
C PRO A 114 -5.98 -12.02 -3.40
N SER A 115 -4.82 -12.26 -4.04
CA SER A 115 -4.74 -12.40 -5.50
C SER A 115 -5.76 -13.42 -6.02
N GLY A 116 -6.37 -13.17 -7.18
CA GLY A 116 -7.46 -13.98 -7.72
C GLY A 116 -8.85 -13.55 -7.29
N ASN A 117 -9.00 -13.11 -6.03
CA ASN A 117 -10.31 -12.83 -5.43
C ASN A 117 -10.52 -11.36 -5.08
N ALA A 118 -9.48 -10.54 -5.11
CA ALA A 118 -9.60 -9.11 -4.88
C ALA A 118 -10.62 -8.50 -5.85
N PHE A 119 -11.59 -7.78 -5.29
CA PHE A 119 -12.67 -7.18 -6.05
C PHE A 119 -12.49 -5.67 -5.99
N HIS A 120 -11.87 -5.09 -7.02
CA HIS A 120 -11.61 -3.65 -7.11
C HIS A 120 -11.38 -3.25 -8.58
N PRO A 121 -11.86 -2.08 -9.06
CA PRO A 121 -11.74 -1.67 -10.46
C PRO A 121 -10.29 -1.60 -10.98
N ASN A 122 -9.35 -1.21 -10.10
CA ASN A 122 -7.92 -1.06 -10.41
C ASN A 122 -7.07 -2.30 -10.08
N ILE A 123 -7.67 -3.44 -9.76
CA ILE A 123 -6.93 -4.67 -9.49
C ILE A 123 -7.37 -5.75 -10.47
N SER A 124 -6.43 -6.29 -11.25
CA SER A 124 -6.73 -7.39 -12.15
C SER A 124 -6.95 -8.70 -11.38
N PRO A 125 -7.66 -9.69 -11.96
CA PRO A 125 -7.78 -11.01 -11.37
C PRO A 125 -6.43 -11.69 -11.09
N SER A 126 -5.37 -11.35 -11.83
CA SER A 126 -4.03 -11.88 -11.60
C SER A 126 -3.23 -11.15 -10.51
N GLY A 127 -3.80 -10.11 -9.88
CA GLY A 127 -3.16 -9.31 -8.84
C GLY A 127 -2.36 -8.12 -9.36
N GLY A 128 -2.45 -7.77 -10.64
CA GLY A 128 -1.86 -6.53 -11.16
C GLY A 128 -2.59 -5.32 -10.60
N ILE A 129 -1.85 -4.30 -10.16
CA ILE A 129 -2.39 -3.06 -9.59
C ILE A 129 -2.20 -1.94 -10.61
N CYS A 130 -3.29 -1.30 -11.06
CA CYS A 130 -3.22 -0.06 -11.83
C CYS A 130 -3.34 1.12 -10.87
N LEU A 131 -2.21 1.48 -10.28
CA LEU A 131 -2.03 2.68 -9.47
C LEU A 131 -1.04 3.60 -10.18
N GLU A 132 -1.34 4.88 -10.32
CA GLU A 132 -0.35 5.82 -10.85
C GLU A 132 0.77 5.97 -9.82
N ILE A 133 2.02 5.81 -10.25
CA ILE A 133 3.21 6.03 -9.43
C ILE A 133 4.14 6.89 -10.25
N TYR A 134 4.55 8.02 -9.69
CA TYR A 134 5.45 8.96 -10.37
C TYR A 134 6.92 8.68 -10.05
N PRO A 135 7.85 8.98 -10.97
CA PRO A 135 9.27 8.92 -10.68
C PRO A 135 9.63 9.75 -9.43
N GLY A 136 10.31 9.12 -8.48
CA GLY A 136 10.71 9.76 -7.22
C GLY A 136 9.59 9.95 -6.19
N GLU A 137 8.39 9.43 -6.44
CA GLU A 137 7.32 9.38 -5.42
C GLU A 137 7.78 8.57 -4.21
N THR A 138 7.54 9.10 -3.02
CA THR A 138 8.06 8.50 -1.79
C THR A 138 7.33 7.20 -1.45
N LEU A 139 8.00 6.31 -0.71
CA LEU A 139 7.41 5.06 -0.24
C LEU A 139 6.16 5.31 0.61
N ILE A 140 6.14 6.38 1.42
CA ILE A 140 4.98 6.76 2.23
C ILE A 140 3.80 7.18 1.33
N GLU A 141 4.03 8.00 0.30
CA GLU A 141 3.00 8.42 -0.64
C GLU A 141 2.42 7.22 -1.40
N ILE A 142 3.28 6.31 -1.88
CA ILE A 142 2.84 5.06 -2.54
C ILE A 142 1.98 4.22 -1.56
N CYS A 143 2.40 4.08 -0.30
CA CYS A 143 1.62 3.36 0.70
C CYS A 143 0.26 4.02 0.97
N GLN A 144 0.19 5.35 1.04
CA GLN A 144 -1.07 6.09 1.18
C GLN A 144 -1.98 5.88 -0.03
N SER A 145 -1.43 5.94 -1.24
CA SER A 145 -2.15 5.69 -2.49
C SER A 145 -2.68 4.24 -2.57
N LEU A 146 -1.92 3.25 -2.10
CA LEU A 146 -2.40 1.87 -1.97
C LEU A 146 -3.52 1.74 -0.92
N HIS A 147 -3.40 2.41 0.22
CA HIS A 147 -4.46 2.45 1.22
C HIS A 147 -5.74 3.09 0.65
N ASP A 148 -5.62 4.22 -0.05
CA ASP A 148 -6.72 4.91 -0.72
C ASP A 148 -7.37 4.04 -1.82
N LEU A 149 -6.57 3.24 -2.54
CA LEU A 149 -7.08 2.21 -3.45
C LEU A 149 -7.89 1.16 -2.68
N PHE A 150 -7.35 0.55 -1.62
CA PHE A 150 -8.05 -0.50 -0.90
C PHE A 150 -9.37 -0.05 -0.25
N ARG A 151 -9.42 1.18 0.28
CA ARG A 151 -10.65 1.77 0.84
C ARG A 151 -11.61 2.33 -0.23
N TRP A 152 -11.37 2.04 -1.51
CA TRP A 152 -12.19 2.44 -2.65
C TRP A 152 -12.26 3.95 -2.91
N ARG A 153 -11.31 4.73 -2.37
CA ARG A 153 -11.19 6.17 -2.65
C ARG A 153 -10.59 6.41 -4.04
N LEU A 154 -9.51 5.70 -4.37
CA LEU A 154 -8.89 5.73 -5.70
C LEU A 154 -9.41 4.57 -6.54
N ARG A 155 -10.33 4.87 -7.48
CA ARG A 155 -10.93 3.86 -8.36
C ARG A 155 -11.16 4.37 -9.78
N GLN A 156 -11.06 3.49 -10.78
CA GLN A 156 -11.54 3.73 -12.13
C GLN A 156 -13.07 3.79 -12.14
N TYR A 157 -13.61 4.74 -12.90
CA TYR A 157 -15.05 4.95 -13.06
C TYR A 157 -15.58 4.48 -14.42
N ASP A 158 -14.69 4.35 -15.42
CA ASP A 158 -15.00 3.84 -16.75
C ASP A 158 -14.64 2.34 -16.83
N GLU A 159 -15.62 1.48 -17.11
CA GLU A 159 -15.39 0.04 -17.25
C GLU A 159 -14.40 -0.32 -18.36
N ARG A 160 -14.29 0.52 -19.39
CA ARG A 160 -13.42 0.25 -20.56
C ARG A 160 -11.94 0.33 -20.21
N ASP A 161 -11.62 1.11 -19.17
CA ASP A 161 -10.25 1.33 -18.68
C ASP A 161 -9.98 0.60 -17.34
N ALA A 162 -10.98 -0.12 -16.81
CA ALA A 162 -10.86 -0.87 -15.57
C ALA A 162 -10.14 -2.21 -15.78
N LEU A 163 -9.25 -2.58 -14.85
CA LEU A 163 -8.68 -3.94 -14.79
C LEU A 163 -9.72 -4.99 -14.40
N ASN A 164 -10.79 -4.56 -13.74
CA ASN A 164 -11.93 -5.38 -13.35
C ASN A 164 -13.24 -4.63 -13.65
N PRO A 165 -13.81 -4.78 -14.87
CA PRO A 165 -15.04 -4.13 -15.29
C PRO A 165 -16.23 -4.43 -14.37
N ASP A 166 -16.36 -5.67 -13.88
CA ASP A 166 -17.43 -6.07 -12.97
C ASP A 166 -17.36 -5.32 -11.63
N ALA A 167 -16.15 -5.14 -11.08
CA ALA A 167 -15.94 -4.36 -9.87
C ALA A 167 -16.23 -2.88 -10.09
N CYS A 168 -15.95 -2.37 -11.29
CA CYS A 168 -16.27 -0.99 -11.68
C CYS A 168 -17.78 -0.76 -11.69
N ALA A 169 -18.52 -1.62 -12.41
CA ALA A 169 -19.98 -1.55 -12.49
C ALA A 169 -20.64 -1.69 -11.10
N TRP A 170 -20.25 -2.72 -10.34
CA TRP A 170 -20.75 -2.92 -8.98
C TRP A 170 -20.41 -1.73 -8.06
N GLY A 171 -19.19 -1.21 -8.15
CA GLY A 171 -18.71 -0.09 -7.36
C GLY A 171 -19.54 1.18 -7.55
N ARG A 172 -19.95 1.49 -8.78
CA ARG A 172 -20.79 2.66 -9.06
C ARG A 172 -22.16 2.58 -8.38
N GLU A 173 -22.74 1.39 -8.30
CA GLU A 173 -24.07 1.19 -7.73
C GLU A 173 -24.04 1.10 -6.21
N ASN A 174 -22.93 0.63 -5.63
CA ASN A 174 -22.85 0.23 -4.22
C ASN A 174 -21.96 1.15 -3.36
N ILE A 175 -21.04 1.91 -3.97
CA ILE A 175 -20.00 2.66 -3.25
C ILE A 175 -20.09 4.15 -3.57
N GLN A 176 -20.65 4.92 -2.63
CA GLN A 176 -20.75 6.37 -2.72
C GLN A 176 -19.57 7.11 -2.06
N GLN A 177 -18.96 6.50 -1.04
CA GLN A 177 -17.88 7.07 -0.25
C GLN A 177 -16.85 5.99 0.10
N PRO A 178 -15.62 6.35 0.49
CA PRO A 178 -14.63 5.38 0.96
C PRO A 178 -15.17 4.51 2.10
N ILE A 179 -14.82 3.22 2.10
CA ILE A 179 -15.43 2.21 2.98
C ILE A 179 -14.68 1.97 4.30
N ASP A 180 -13.56 2.65 4.44
CA ASP A 180 -12.70 2.67 5.63
C ASP A 180 -12.34 4.13 5.88
N ASP A 181 -12.42 4.60 7.12
CA ASP A 181 -12.07 5.95 7.54
C ASP A 181 -10.84 5.99 8.47
N ARG A 182 -10.35 4.82 8.87
CA ARG A 182 -9.17 4.67 9.73
C ARG A 182 -7.93 5.18 9.00
N PRO A 183 -7.04 5.94 9.66
CA PRO A 183 -5.80 6.39 9.05
C PRO A 183 -4.86 5.22 8.78
N LEU A 184 -4.03 5.34 7.75
CA LEU A 184 -3.01 4.33 7.45
C LEU A 184 -1.97 4.20 8.57
N PHE A 185 -1.51 5.34 9.10
CA PHE A 185 -0.51 5.43 10.15
C PHE A 185 -1.10 6.01 11.43
N GLY A 186 -0.54 5.61 12.57
CA GLY A 186 -0.95 6.06 13.88
C GLY A 186 -2.32 5.51 14.30
N ARG A 187 -2.88 6.14 15.33
CA ARG A 187 -4.19 5.80 15.89
C ARG A 187 -5.11 7.01 15.89
N SER A 188 -6.40 6.79 15.62
CA SER A 188 -7.40 7.81 15.89
C SER A 188 -7.51 8.02 17.40
N VAL A 189 -7.51 9.27 17.84
CA VAL A 189 -7.67 9.65 19.25
C VAL A 189 -8.98 10.41 19.35
N ALA A 190 -9.91 9.93 20.18
CA ALA A 190 -11.08 10.69 20.56
C ALA A 190 -10.62 11.82 21.49
N ILE A 191 -10.62 13.05 20.97
CA ILE A 191 -10.32 14.24 21.77
C ILE A 191 -11.67 14.82 22.21
N ASP A 192 -11.97 14.69 23.50
CA ASP A 192 -13.10 15.37 24.12
C ASP A 192 -12.71 16.82 24.43
N TRP A 193 -13.23 17.75 23.64
CA TRP A 193 -13.10 19.18 23.91
C TRP A 193 -14.03 19.56 25.07
N GLN A 194 -13.48 19.78 26.26
CA GLN A 194 -14.24 20.42 27.33
C GLN A 194 -14.21 21.94 27.13
N PRO A 195 -15.38 22.61 27.05
CA PRO A 195 -15.40 24.07 27.01
C PRO A 195 -14.80 24.60 28.31
N THR A 196 -13.83 25.50 28.18
CA THR A 196 -13.29 26.26 29.31
C THR A 196 -14.42 27.11 29.86
N GLY A 197 -14.90 26.77 31.05
CA GLY A 197 -16.00 27.51 31.68
C GLY A 197 -15.68 29.00 31.75
N ASP A 198 -16.59 29.81 31.24
CA ASP A 198 -16.59 31.25 31.44
C ASP A 198 -16.64 31.52 32.95
N SER A 199 -15.51 31.94 33.50
CA SER A 199 -15.43 32.49 34.86
C SER A 199 -16.03 33.90 34.81
N ASN A 200 -17.36 33.98 34.82
CA ASN A 200 -18.05 35.18 35.26
C ASN A 200 -17.95 35.26 36.80
N GLU A 201 -16.86 35.85 37.28
CA GLU A 201 -16.84 36.43 38.63
C GLU A 201 -17.50 37.82 38.56
N CYS A 202 -18.66 37.94 39.22
CA CYS A 202 -19.30 39.21 39.57
C CYS A 202 -18.65 39.85 40.79
#